data_AF-A0AAD1CJ23-F1
#
_entry.id   AF-A0AAD1CJ23-F1
#
_cell.length_a   1.000
_cell.length_b   1.000
_cell.length_c   1.000
_cell.angle_alpha   90.00
_cell.angle_beta   90.00
_cell.angle_gamma   90.00
#
_symmetry.space_group_name_H-M   'P 1'
#
loop_
_entity.id
_entity.type
_entity.pdbx_description
1 polymer ?
#
loop_
_entity_poly.entity_id
_entity_poly.type
_entity_poly.pdbx_seq_one_letter_code
_entity_poly.pdbx_strand_id
1 'polypeptide(L)' 'MLLEPLTQVEPKPSFNYRNANIYFVMLDRFNNGDTRNDNSYGRHKDGKQEIGTFHGGDIQGVIDKLDYIQSLGTNVI' A
#
# COMPACT_ATOMS: atom_id res chain seq x y z
N MET A 1 -22.71 48.85 -0.79
CA MET A 1 -21.64 47.95 -1.26
C MET A 1 -21.77 46.68 -0.45
N LEU A 2 -22.26 45.59 -1.04
CA LEU A 2 -22.41 44.30 -0.37
C LEU A 2 -21.05 43.60 -0.42
N LEU A 3 -20.40 43.45 0.73
CA LEU A 3 -19.16 42.68 0.86
C LEU A 3 -19.53 41.20 0.86
N GLU A 4 -19.03 40.43 -0.11
CA GLU A 4 -19.11 38.97 -0.06
C GLU A 4 -18.25 38.45 1.10
N PRO A 5 -18.73 37.45 1.88
CA PRO A 5 -17.91 36.86 2.92
C PRO A 5 -16.73 36.14 2.27
N LEU A 6 -15.51 36.53 2.66
CA LEU A 6 -14.30 35.82 2.27
C LEU A 6 -14.40 34.39 2.77
N THR A 7 -14.55 33.43 1.87
CA THR A 7 -14.43 32.01 2.21
C THR A 7 -12.97 31.75 2.49
N GLN A 8 -12.55 31.85 3.76
CA GLN A 8 -11.22 31.45 4.16
C GLN A 8 -11.11 29.93 4.01
N VAL A 9 -10.44 29.49 2.94
CA VAL A 9 -10.02 28.10 2.83
C VAL A 9 -8.88 27.93 3.81
N GLU A 10 -9.15 27.37 5.00
CA GLU A 10 -8.07 27.03 5.92
C GLU A 10 -7.11 26.06 5.22
N PRO A 11 -5.80 26.36 5.15
CA PRO A 11 -4.86 25.46 4.54
C PRO A 11 -4.80 24.18 5.38
N LYS A 12 -5.05 23.03 4.73
CA LYS A 12 -4.79 21.73 5.37
C LYS A 12 -3.33 21.73 5.84
N PRO A 13 -3.07 21.37 7.11
CA PRO A 13 -1.70 21.30 7.59
C PRO A 13 -0.88 20.36 6.70
N SER A 14 0.34 20.77 6.37
CA SER A 14 1.27 19.94 5.61
C SER A 14 1.49 18.62 6.33
N PHE A 15 1.42 17.51 5.58
CA PHE A 15 1.83 16.21 6.10
C PHE A 15 3.26 16.28 6.64
N ASN A 16 3.51 15.65 7.79
CA ASN A 16 4.84 15.47 8.34
C ASN A 16 4.95 14.10 9.03
N TYR A 17 6.17 13.56 9.07
CA TYR A 17 6.41 12.19 9.55
C TYR A 17 6.46 12.05 11.08
N ARG A 18 6.37 13.13 11.86
CA ARG A 18 6.57 13.06 13.32
C ARG A 18 5.52 12.18 14.02
N ASN A 19 4.32 12.08 13.43
CA ASN A 19 3.21 11.25 13.89
C ASN A 19 2.71 10.30 12.79
N ALA A 20 3.59 9.87 11.87
CA ALA A 20 3.22 8.89 10.86
C ALA A 20 2.92 7.53 11.50
N ASN A 21 1.83 6.90 11.08
CA ASN A 21 1.52 5.51 11.38
C ASN A 21 1.88 4.70 10.15
N ILE A 22 2.98 3.96 10.25
CA ILE A 22 3.65 3.30 9.12
C ILE A 22 3.27 1.82 9.12
N TYR A 23 2.83 1.33 7.95
CA TYR A 23 2.53 -0.07 7.73
C TYR A 23 3.63 -0.72 6.87
N PHE A 24 4.51 -1.50 7.50
CA PHE A 24 5.55 -2.21 6.77
C PHE A 24 4.98 -3.40 6.00
N VAL A 25 5.19 -3.43 4.68
CA VAL A 25 4.74 -4.51 3.80
C VAL A 25 5.91 -5.33 3.28
N MET A 26 5.90 -6.64 3.58
CA MET A 26 6.72 -7.60 2.84
C MET A 26 5.97 -8.01 1.57
N LEU A 27 6.30 -7.38 0.43
CA LEU A 27 5.54 -7.50 -0.83
C LEU A 27 5.18 -8.94 -1.19
N ASP A 28 6.17 -9.83 -1.29
CA ASP A 28 5.99 -11.24 -1.70
C ASP A 28 4.97 -12.00 -0.84
N ARG A 29 4.78 -11.60 0.42
CA ARG A 29 3.94 -12.31 1.41
C ARG A 29 2.63 -11.61 1.73
N PHE A 30 2.36 -10.48 1.11
CA PHE A 30 1.22 -9.65 1.47
C PHE A 30 -0.05 -10.03 0.71
N ASN A 31 -0.06 -9.84 -0.60
CA ASN A 31 -1.21 -10.15 -1.46
C ASN A 31 -0.73 -10.28 -2.92
N ASN A 32 -1.18 -11.33 -3.62
CA ASN A 32 -0.88 -11.54 -5.04
C ASN A 32 -2.03 -10.95 -5.88
N GLY A 33 -1.81 -9.78 -6.49
CA GLY A 33 -2.80 -9.09 -7.31
C GLY A 33 -2.70 -9.40 -8.80
N ASP A 34 -1.54 -9.83 -9.30
CA ASP A 34 -1.30 -10.13 -10.72
C ASP A 34 -0.48 -11.42 -10.93
N THR A 35 -1.19 -12.54 -11.06
CA THR A 35 -0.59 -13.87 -11.29
C THR A 35 0.20 -14.01 -12.58
N ARG A 36 0.09 -13.06 -13.52
CA ARG A 36 0.87 -13.09 -14.78
C ARG A 36 2.36 -12.88 -14.52
N ASN A 37 2.72 -12.27 -13.39
CA ASN A 37 4.11 -11.97 -13.02
C ASN A 37 4.76 -13.02 -12.07
N ASP A 38 4.01 -14.03 -11.62
CA ASP A 38 4.44 -15.01 -10.60
C ASP A 38 5.67 -15.83 -11.00
N ASN A 39 5.86 -16.08 -12.30
CA ASN A 39 6.95 -16.92 -12.82
C ASN A 39 8.12 -16.11 -13.37
N SER A 40 8.26 -14.85 -12.93
CA SER A 40 9.37 -13.98 -13.33
C SER A 40 10.72 -14.65 -13.07
N TYR A 41 11.66 -14.47 -14.00
CA TYR A 41 13.03 -15.01 -13.93
C TYR A 41 13.11 -16.55 -13.86
N GLY A 42 12.12 -17.26 -14.39
CA GLY A 42 12.11 -18.74 -14.40
C GLY A 42 11.99 -19.36 -13.01
N ARG A 43 11.42 -18.61 -12.06
CA ARG A 43 11.16 -19.11 -10.71
C ARG A 43 9.91 -19.97 -10.70
N HIS A 44 10.00 -21.07 -9.96
CA HIS A 44 8.93 -22.04 -9.81
C HIS A 44 8.81 -22.45 -8.36
N LYS A 45 7.61 -22.92 -8.01
CA LYS A 45 7.35 -23.56 -6.73
C LYS A 45 8.13 -24.87 -6.63
N ASP A 46 8.72 -25.14 -5.47
CA ASP A 46 9.49 -26.35 -5.20
C ASP A 46 8.62 -27.53 -4.72
N GLY A 47 7.31 -27.29 -4.53
CA GLY A 47 6.31 -28.25 -4.09
C GLY A 47 6.36 -28.54 -2.59
N LYS A 48 7.13 -27.78 -1.81
CA LYS A 48 7.28 -27.97 -0.36
C LYS A 48 6.58 -26.84 0.39
N GLN A 49 7.25 -26.32 1.42
CA GLN A 49 6.78 -25.17 2.17
C GLN A 49 7.15 -23.84 1.49
N GLU A 50 7.82 -23.89 0.34
CA GLU A 50 8.14 -22.69 -0.45
C GLU A 50 8.94 -21.63 0.33
N ILE A 51 9.62 -22.00 1.42
CA ILE A 51 10.23 -21.06 2.38
C ILE A 51 11.16 -20.06 1.68
N GLY A 52 11.94 -20.55 0.70
CA GLY A 52 12.90 -19.77 -0.09
C GLY A 52 12.43 -19.40 -1.49
N THR A 53 11.16 -19.64 -1.84
CA THR A 53 10.61 -19.31 -3.15
C THR A 53 9.66 -18.11 -3.07
N PHE A 54 9.23 -17.63 -4.24
CA PHE A 54 8.27 -16.55 -4.36
C PHE A 54 6.84 -17.06 -4.19
N HIS A 55 6.05 -16.29 -3.46
CA HIS A 55 4.65 -16.56 -3.17
C HIS A 55 3.72 -15.74 -4.06
N GLY A 56 4.28 -14.79 -4.82
CA GLY A 56 3.57 -14.01 -5.85
C GLY A 56 3.02 -12.69 -5.35
N GLY A 57 3.32 -12.30 -4.10
CA GLY A 57 2.89 -11.00 -3.63
C GLY A 57 3.56 -9.85 -4.41
N ASP A 58 2.77 -8.86 -4.79
CA ASP A 58 3.18 -7.83 -5.75
C ASP A 58 2.57 -6.45 -5.45
N ILE A 59 2.97 -5.44 -6.25
CA ILE A 59 2.50 -4.06 -6.08
C ILE A 59 1.00 -3.95 -6.36
N GLN A 60 0.47 -4.70 -7.34
CA GLN A 60 -0.96 -4.72 -7.61
C GLN A 60 -1.73 -5.20 -6.38
N GLY A 61 -1.22 -6.22 -5.70
CA GLY A 61 -1.81 -6.72 -4.48
C GLY A 61 -1.79 -5.72 -3.32
N VAL A 62 -0.78 -4.84 -3.24
CA VAL A 62 -0.78 -3.71 -2.30
C VAL A 62 -1.88 -2.69 -2.66
N ILE A 63 -2.00 -2.35 -3.95
CA ILE A 63 -3.04 -1.44 -4.44
C ILE A 63 -4.44 -1.97 -4.08
N ASP A 64 -4.67 -3.26 -4.30
CA ASP A 64 -5.94 -3.94 -4.00
C ASP A 64 -6.31 -3.93 -2.51
N LYS A 65 -5.37 -3.60 -1.62
CA LYS A 65 -5.56 -3.59 -0.16
C LYS A 65 -5.33 -2.21 0.47
N LEU A 66 -5.26 -1.14 -0.31
CA LEU A 66 -5.10 0.21 0.24
C LEU A 66 -6.23 0.57 1.22
N ASP A 67 -7.48 0.18 0.92
CA ASP A 67 -8.61 0.40 1.82
C ASP A 67 -8.45 -0.35 3.15
N TYR A 68 -7.92 -1.58 3.11
CA TYR A 68 -7.60 -2.35 4.31
C TYR A 68 -6.52 -1.65 5.14
N ILE A 69 -5.41 -1.27 4.51
CA ILE A 69 -4.29 -0.58 5.17
C ILE A 69 -4.76 0.76 5.78
N GLN A 70 -5.59 1.52 5.05
CA GLN A 70 -6.18 2.76 5.54
C GLN A 70 -7.13 2.53 6.73
N SER A 71 -7.93 1.45 6.71
CA SER A 71 -8.83 1.10 7.82
C SER A 71 -8.12 0.78 9.13
N LEU A 72 -6.83 0.42 9.08
CA LEU A 72 -5.97 0.26 10.26
C LEU A 72 -5.52 1.61 10.86
N GLY A 73 -5.88 2.73 10.24
CA GLY A 73 -5.46 4.07 10.66
C GLY A 73 -4.02 4.41 10.28
N THR A 74 -3.45 3.67 9.32
CA THR A 74 -2.10 3.93 8.81
C THR A 74 -2.18 5.00 7.71
N ASN A 75 -1.10 5.75 7.54
CA ASN A 75 -1.02 6.85 6.58
C ASN A 75 0.25 6.83 5.72
N VAL A 76 1.12 5.84 5.94
CA VAL A 76 2.35 5.59 5.18
C VAL A 76 2.53 4.08 5.03
N ILE A 77 3.03 3.65 3.86
CA ILE A 77 3.48 2.28 3.56
C ILE A 77 4.97 2.33 3.26
#